data_AF-A0A139WFA8-F1
#
_entry.id   AF-A0A139WFA8-F1
#
_cell.length_a   1.000
_cell.length_b   1.000
_cell.length_c   1.000
_cell.angle_alpha   90.00
_cell.angle_beta   90.00
_cell.angle_gamma   90.00
#
_symmetry.space_group_name_H-M   'P 1'
#
loop_
_entity.id
_entity.type
_entity.pdbx_description
1 polymer ?
#
loop_
_entity_poly.entity_id
_entity_poly.type
_entity_poly.pdbx_seq_one_letter_code
_entity_poly.pdbx_strand_id
1 'polypeptide(L)'
;MLNVIRQYIPHDWDENLGNCTDLSQYSDEYKSVINDVNEALQTTTIANRRIQRVQDIYAFGQFLIREQQLLKSESTTLYRVRRFVQVSRLYVNKVVEYNLDQRRCGLGQSLTLNRKLNYYDPNKVIVVVKVLETDPQSSETTVKRSSDYYVEYIVHI
;
A
#
# COMPACT_ATOMS: atom_id res chain seq x y z
N MET A 1 17.19 -0.74 17.52
CA MET A 1 16.64 -0.18 16.26
C MET A 1 15.11 -0.25 16.23
N LEU A 2 14.49 -1.42 16.52
CA LEU A 2 13.04 -1.57 16.68
C LEU A 2 12.38 -0.56 17.66
N ASN A 3 13.01 -0.28 18.81
CA ASN A 3 12.47 0.67 19.80
C ASN A 3 12.37 2.12 19.29
N VAL A 4 13.18 2.52 18.30
CA VAL A 4 13.12 3.86 17.70
C VAL A 4 11.99 3.91 16.69
N ILE A 5 11.84 2.87 15.86
CA ILE A 5 10.77 2.78 14.85
C ILE A 5 9.38 2.75 15.53
N ARG A 6 9.27 2.13 16.71
CA ARG A 6 8.03 2.11 17.50
C ARG A 6 7.46 3.50 17.81
N GLN A 7 8.31 4.52 17.97
CA GLN A 7 7.88 5.89 18.21
C GLN A 7 7.20 6.55 17.00
N TYR A 8 7.40 5.98 15.81
CA TYR A 8 6.85 6.48 14.55
C TYR A 8 5.70 5.60 14.02
N ILE A 9 5.34 4.52 14.72
CA ILE A 9 4.19 3.70 14.35
C ILE A 9 2.93 4.58 14.39
N PRO A 10 2.06 4.51 13.37
CA PRO A 10 0.80 5.21 13.41
C PRO A 10 0.01 4.82 14.67
N HIS A 11 -0.47 5.80 15.44
CA HIS A 11 -1.18 5.57 16.69
C HIS A 11 -2.37 4.60 16.55
N ASP A 12 -2.96 4.56 15.37
CA ASP A 12 -4.12 3.73 15.09
C ASP A 12 -3.78 2.26 14.88
N TRP A 13 -2.50 1.89 14.79
CA TRP A 13 -2.06 0.50 14.70
C TRP A 13 -2.24 -0.19 16.05
N ASP A 14 -3.04 -1.25 16.06
CA ASP A 14 -3.18 -2.11 17.22
C ASP A 14 -1.97 -3.04 17.31
N GLU A 15 -1.16 -2.88 18.37
CA GLU A 15 0.01 -3.73 18.63
C GLU A 15 -0.35 -5.15 19.07
N ASN A 16 -1.61 -5.39 19.47
CA ASN A 16 -2.10 -6.69 19.92
C ASN A 16 -2.72 -7.52 18.78
N LEU A 17 -3.07 -6.86 17.67
CA LEU A 17 -3.55 -7.53 16.47
C LEU A 17 -2.36 -7.90 15.58
N GLY A 18 -2.52 -8.99 14.82
CA GLY A 18 -1.46 -9.49 13.94
C GLY A 18 -1.12 -8.53 12.80
N ASN A 19 -0.44 -9.02 11.77
CA ASN A 19 0.02 -8.19 10.64
C ASN A 19 -1.13 -7.55 9.81
N CYS A 20 -2.39 -7.87 10.10
CA CYS A 20 -3.56 -7.26 9.47
C CYS A 20 -4.70 -7.02 10.46
N THR A 21 -5.40 -5.90 10.28
CA THR A 21 -6.62 -5.56 11.02
C THR A 21 -7.74 -5.16 10.06
N ASP A 22 -8.95 -5.70 10.26
CA ASP A 22 -10.12 -5.31 9.48
C ASP A 22 -10.60 -3.91 9.90
N LEU A 23 -10.82 -3.04 8.91
CA LEU A 23 -11.36 -1.71 9.15
C LEU A 23 -12.89 -1.75 9.26
N SER A 24 -13.42 -1.01 10.24
CA SER A 24 -14.86 -0.77 10.34
C SER A 24 -15.33 0.11 9.20
N GLN A 25 -16.41 -0.30 8.51
CA GLN A 25 -17.02 0.47 7.42
C GLN A 25 -17.50 1.87 7.84
N TYR A 26 -17.68 2.10 9.14
CA TYR A 26 -18.10 3.38 9.70
C TYR A 26 -16.93 4.33 9.99
N SER A 27 -15.70 3.82 10.00
CA SER A 27 -14.49 4.60 10.26
C SER A 27 -14.17 5.55 9.11
N ASP A 28 -13.58 6.71 9.43
CA ASP A 28 -13.16 7.66 8.41
C ASP A 28 -11.96 7.15 7.61
N GLU A 29 -11.13 6.29 8.22
CA GLU A 29 -10.06 5.56 7.52
C GLU A 29 -10.62 4.70 6.40
N TYR A 30 -11.65 3.89 6.69
CA TYR A 30 -12.34 3.09 5.67
C TYR A 30 -12.91 3.96 4.54
N LYS A 31 -13.60 5.06 4.89
CA LYS A 31 -14.19 5.99 3.92
C LYS A 31 -13.14 6.67 3.03
N SER A 32 -11.97 7.00 3.59
CA SER A 32 -10.86 7.56 2.81
C SER A 32 -10.33 6.54 1.81
N VAL A 33 -10.03 5.31 2.25
CA VAL A 33 -9.45 4.28 1.40
C VAL A 33 -10.42 3.87 0.27
N ILE A 34 -11.71 3.75 0.57
CA ILE A 34 -12.70 3.39 -0.45
C ILE A 34 -12.86 4.49 -1.51
N ASN A 35 -12.77 5.76 -1.13
CA ASN A 35 -12.84 6.87 -2.06
C ASN A 35 -11.65 6.84 -3.03
N ASP A 36 -10.44 6.66 -2.51
CA ASP A 36 -9.23 6.53 -3.32
C ASP A 36 -9.34 5.35 -4.32
N VAL A 37 -9.87 4.21 -3.86
CA VAL A 37 -10.04 3.02 -4.70
C VAL A 37 -11.14 3.20 -5.76
N ASN A 38 -12.25 3.86 -5.42
CA ASN A 38 -13.30 4.17 -6.39
C ASN A 38 -12.80 5.15 -7.46
N GLU A 39 -12.03 6.17 -7.06
CA GLU A 39 -11.36 7.09 -8.00
C GLU A 39 -10.40 6.33 -8.93
N ALA A 40 -9.59 5.42 -8.37
CA ALA A 40 -8.68 4.60 -9.14
C ALA A 40 -9.39 3.73 -10.18
N LEU A 41 -10.52 3.12 -9.80
CA LEU A 41 -11.34 2.26 -10.69
C LEU A 41 -12.24 3.04 -11.65
N GLN A 42 -12.33 4.37 -11.51
CA GLN A 42 -13.24 5.22 -12.29
C GLN A 42 -14.70 4.73 -12.26
N THR A 43 -15.12 4.15 -11.14
CA THR A 43 -16.44 3.53 -10.98
C THR A 43 -17.18 4.15 -9.80
N THR A 44 -18.49 4.29 -9.94
CA THR A 44 -19.27 5.11 -9.00
C THR A 44 -19.49 4.42 -7.67
N THR A 45 -19.59 3.09 -7.58
CA THR A 45 -19.66 2.39 -6.29
C THR A 45 -19.49 0.89 -6.49
N ILE A 46 -18.55 0.24 -5.80
CA ILE A 46 -18.64 -1.20 -5.56
C ILE A 46 -19.00 -1.42 -4.10
N ALA A 47 -20.20 -1.95 -3.87
CA ALA A 47 -20.77 -2.19 -2.55
C ALA A 47 -20.10 -3.38 -1.83
N ASN A 48 -20.19 -3.41 -0.49
CA ASN A 48 -19.76 -4.50 0.39
C ASN A 48 -18.28 -4.88 0.28
N ARG A 49 -17.38 -3.97 0.66
CA ARG A 49 -15.94 -4.25 0.67
C ARG A 49 -15.45 -4.57 2.06
N ARG A 50 -14.51 -5.51 2.13
CA ARG A 50 -13.70 -5.74 3.34
C ARG A 50 -12.34 -5.10 3.10
N ILE A 51 -11.98 -4.13 3.95
CA ILE A 51 -10.67 -3.47 3.89
C ILE A 51 -9.85 -3.95 5.08
N GLN A 52 -8.67 -4.48 4.79
CA GLN A 52 -7.67 -4.88 5.78
C GLN A 52 -6.53 -3.87 5.76
N ARG A 53 -6.21 -3.29 6.90
CA ARG A 53 -4.99 -2.51 7.10
C ARG A 53 -3.83 -3.47 7.36
N VAL A 54 -2.73 -3.28 6.65
CA VAL A 54 -1.51 -4.06 6.85
C VAL A 54 -0.61 -3.34 7.85
N GLN A 55 -0.13 -4.07 8.85
CA GLN A 55 0.66 -3.56 9.98
C GLN A 55 2.08 -4.15 9.96
N ASP A 56 2.77 -4.03 8.82
CA ASP A 56 4.17 -4.46 8.69
C ASP A 56 5.12 -3.34 9.16
N ILE A 57 5.54 -3.44 10.42
CA ILE A 57 6.48 -2.49 11.05
C ILE A 57 7.83 -2.42 10.33
N TYR A 58 8.28 -3.53 9.72
CA TYR A 58 9.58 -3.59 9.07
C TYR A 58 9.55 -2.89 7.72
N ALA A 59 8.54 -3.17 6.90
CA ALA A 59 8.33 -2.47 5.63
C ALA A 59 8.14 -0.96 5.86
N PHE A 60 7.30 -0.59 6.84
CA PHE A 60 7.08 0.80 7.20
C PHE A 60 8.35 1.50 7.72
N GLY A 61 9.12 0.83 8.57
CA GLY A 61 10.40 1.36 9.06
C GLY A 61 11.43 1.59 7.94
N GLN A 62 11.55 0.64 7.00
CA GLN A 62 12.41 0.79 5.82
C GLN A 62 11.97 1.96 4.94
N PHE A 63 10.66 2.12 4.75
CA PHE A 63 10.08 3.23 4.01
C PHE A 63 10.42 4.58 4.64
N LEU A 64 10.27 4.73 5.95
CA LEU A 64 10.62 5.97 6.65
C LEU A 64 12.12 6.30 6.54
N ILE A 65 13.00 5.31 6.72
CA ILE A 65 14.44 5.52 6.57
C ILE A 65 14.77 5.97 5.15
N ARG A 66 14.15 5.33 4.15
CA ARG A 66 14.36 5.66 2.74
C ARG A 66 13.91 7.08 2.41
N GLU A 67 12.77 7.52 2.95
CA GLU A 67 12.29 8.89 2.83
C GLU A 67 13.31 9.88 3.38
N GLN A 68 13.81 9.67 4.60
CA GLN A 68 14.80 10.57 5.21
C GLN A 68 16.10 10.63 4.41
N GLN A 69 16.51 9.52 3.82
CA GLN A 69 17.67 9.49 2.91
C GLN A 69 17.44 10.33 1.66
N LEU A 70 16.27 10.17 1.02
CA LEU A 70 15.91 10.90 -0.19
C LEU A 70 15.79 12.41 0.05
N LEU A 71 15.13 12.81 1.14
CA LEU A 71 15.01 14.22 1.54
C LEU A 71 16.37 14.89 1.82
N LYS A 72 17.37 14.11 2.27
CA LYS A 72 18.73 14.61 2.50
C LYS A 72 19.54 14.68 1.21
N SER A 73 19.29 13.78 0.25
CA SER A 73 20.10 13.64 -0.97
C SER A 73 19.58 14.45 -2.16
N GLU A 74 18.27 14.68 -2.24
CA GLU A 74 17.65 15.33 -3.39
C GLU A 74 17.24 16.76 -3.06
N SER A 75 17.55 17.70 -3.94
CA SER A 75 17.02 19.07 -3.94
C SER A 75 15.60 19.15 -4.52
N THR A 76 14.91 18.02 -4.59
CA THR A 76 13.60 17.83 -5.24
C THR A 76 12.54 17.53 -4.19
N THR A 77 11.33 18.06 -4.38
CA THR A 77 10.21 17.77 -3.49
C THR A 77 9.82 16.30 -3.59
N LEU A 78 9.72 15.63 -2.45
CA LEU A 78 9.31 14.24 -2.35
C LEU A 78 7.87 14.17 -1.85
N TYR A 79 7.06 13.31 -2.46
CA TYR A 79 5.66 13.08 -2.12
C TYR A 79 5.42 11.65 -1.67
N ARG A 80 4.56 11.49 -0.65
CA ARG A 80 3.96 10.19 -0.31
C ARG A 80 2.65 10.06 -1.05
N VAL A 81 2.55 9.13 -1.98
CA VAL A 81 1.35 8.92 -2.79
C VAL A 81 0.81 7.50 -2.63
N ARG A 82 -0.50 7.34 -2.78
CA ARG A 82 -1.13 6.03 -2.91
C ARG A 82 -1.11 5.59 -4.37
N ARG A 83 -0.74 4.33 -4.57
CA ARG A 83 -0.77 3.62 -5.86
C ARG A 83 -1.44 2.26 -5.65
N PHE A 84 -1.87 1.66 -6.75
CA PHE A 84 -2.71 0.48 -6.75
C PHE A 84 -2.13 -0.62 -7.63
N VAL A 85 -2.26 -1.85 -7.16
CA VAL A 85 -1.96 -3.06 -7.93
C VAL A 85 -2.98 -4.14 -7.62
N GLN A 86 -3.33 -4.96 -8.61
CA GLN A 86 -4.22 -6.10 -8.43
C GLN A 86 -3.40 -7.38 -8.29
N VAL A 87 -3.64 -8.13 -7.22
CA VAL A 87 -2.93 -9.38 -6.91
C VAL A 87 -3.94 -10.51 -6.78
N SER A 88 -3.61 -11.71 -7.27
CA SER A 88 -4.48 -12.88 -7.09
C SER A 88 -4.78 -13.11 -5.60
N ARG A 89 -6.04 -13.46 -5.28
CA ARG A 89 -6.48 -13.82 -3.92
C ARG A 89 -5.59 -14.90 -3.28
N LEU A 90 -4.97 -15.77 -4.10
CA LEU A 90 -4.05 -16.82 -3.65
C LEU A 90 -2.78 -16.29 -2.98
N TYR A 91 -2.36 -15.07 -3.34
CA TYR A 91 -1.12 -14.47 -2.83
C TYR A 91 -1.35 -13.48 -1.69
N VAL A 92 -2.58 -13.28 -1.20
CA VAL A 92 -2.89 -12.29 -0.13
C VAL A 92 -1.97 -12.47 1.09
N ASN A 93 -1.80 -13.70 1.57
CA ASN A 93 -0.91 -13.96 2.71
C ASN A 93 0.55 -13.61 2.40
N LYS A 94 0.99 -13.80 1.14
CA LYS A 94 2.34 -13.44 0.69
C LYS A 94 2.52 -11.94 0.54
N VAL A 95 1.48 -11.21 0.16
CA VAL A 95 1.49 -9.74 0.14
C VAL A 95 1.75 -9.19 1.54
N VAL A 96 1.06 -9.72 2.55
CA VAL A 96 1.22 -9.32 3.95
C VAL A 96 2.58 -9.71 4.51
N GLU A 97 3.07 -10.92 4.18
CA GLU A 97 4.32 -11.46 4.72
C GLU A 97 5.57 -10.86 4.05
N TYR A 98 5.50 -10.50 2.77
CA TYR A 98 6.66 -10.11 1.96
C TYR A 98 6.53 -8.74 1.30
N ASN A 99 5.61 -7.89 1.74
CA ASN A 99 5.43 -6.51 1.26
C ASN A 99 5.46 -6.42 -0.29
N LEU A 100 4.61 -7.19 -0.98
CA LEU A 100 4.56 -7.30 -2.44
C LEU A 100 5.85 -7.73 -3.16
N ASP A 101 6.73 -8.52 -2.54
CA ASP A 101 7.87 -9.10 -3.27
C ASP A 101 7.40 -9.85 -4.52
N GLN A 102 7.81 -9.35 -5.69
CA GLN A 102 7.38 -9.85 -7.00
C GLN A 102 7.68 -11.34 -7.22
N ARG A 103 8.74 -11.85 -6.58
CA ARG A 103 9.15 -13.27 -6.64
C ARG A 103 8.23 -14.19 -5.84
N ARG A 104 7.49 -13.64 -4.87
CA ARG A 104 6.60 -14.37 -3.95
C ARG A 104 5.12 -14.15 -4.25
N CYS A 105 4.77 -13.03 -4.88
CA CYS A 105 3.39 -12.60 -5.08
C CYS A 105 2.86 -12.81 -6.50
N GLY A 106 3.63 -13.47 -7.38
CA GLY A 106 3.21 -13.77 -8.75
C GLY A 106 3.08 -12.53 -9.64
N LEU A 107 3.91 -11.50 -9.43
CA LEU A 107 3.82 -10.20 -10.12
C LEU A 107 4.80 -10.08 -11.31
N GLY A 108 5.50 -11.17 -11.67
CA GLY A 108 6.46 -11.18 -12.76
C GLY A 108 7.83 -10.63 -12.37
N GLN A 109 8.53 -10.03 -13.34
CA GLN A 109 9.91 -9.53 -13.18
C GLN A 109 9.99 -8.07 -12.70
N SER A 110 8.89 -7.32 -12.78
CA SER A 110 8.82 -5.92 -12.39
C SER A 110 7.49 -5.62 -11.72
N LEU A 111 7.52 -4.84 -10.64
CA LEU A 111 6.33 -4.33 -9.98
C LEU A 111 6.00 -2.93 -10.49
N THR A 112 4.90 -2.83 -11.24
CA THR A 112 4.31 -1.55 -11.66
C THR A 112 3.09 -1.24 -10.82
N LEU A 113 3.11 -0.07 -10.19
CA LEU A 113 2.04 0.45 -9.34
C LEU A 113 1.33 1.57 -10.09
N ASN A 114 0.01 1.52 -10.17
CA ASN A 114 -0.77 2.41 -11.01
C ASN A 114 -1.49 3.46 -10.18
N ARG A 115 -1.68 4.66 -10.73
CA ARG A 115 -2.59 5.67 -10.16
C ARG A 115 -4.05 5.30 -10.44
N LYS A 116 -4.34 4.73 -11.61
CA LYS A 116 -5.68 4.30 -12.03
C LYS A 116 -5.67 2.82 -12.44
N LEU A 117 -6.76 2.12 -12.17
CA LEU A 117 -6.98 0.74 -12.57
C LEU A 117 -7.99 0.71 -13.72
N ASN A 118 -7.57 0.17 -14.87
CA ASN A 118 -8.41 0.16 -16.08
C ASN A 118 -9.62 -0.79 -15.96
N TYR A 119 -9.53 -1.82 -15.11
CA TYR A 119 -10.59 -2.79 -14.85
C TYR A 119 -10.36 -3.45 -13.49
N TYR A 120 -11.36 -4.15 -12.97
CA TYR A 120 -11.24 -5.01 -11.79
C TYR A 120 -11.40 -6.48 -12.19
N ASP A 121 -10.49 -7.33 -11.72
CA ASP A 121 -10.59 -8.79 -11.85
C ASP A 121 -11.18 -9.39 -10.57
N PRO A 122 -12.36 -10.07 -10.64
CA PRO A 122 -13.02 -10.62 -9.46
C PRO A 122 -12.18 -11.66 -8.70
N ASN A 123 -11.19 -12.29 -9.35
CA ASN A 123 -10.30 -13.26 -8.72
C ASN A 123 -9.09 -12.63 -8.03
N LYS A 124 -9.01 -11.29 -8.04
CA LYS A 124 -7.93 -10.51 -7.44
C LYS A 124 -8.43 -9.67 -6.28
N VAL A 125 -7.50 -9.21 -5.47
CA VAL A 125 -7.68 -8.15 -4.50
C VAL A 125 -6.98 -6.90 -5.00
N ILE A 126 -7.44 -5.73 -4.57
CA ILE A 126 -6.70 -4.48 -4.78
C ILE A 126 -5.78 -4.28 -3.59
N VAL A 127 -4.50 -4.08 -3.87
CA VAL A 127 -3.51 -3.71 -2.87
C VAL A 127 -3.23 -2.22 -3.01
N VAL A 128 -3.45 -1.49 -1.91
CA VAL A 128 -3.18 -0.06 -1.80
C VAL A 128 -1.78 0.10 -1.21
N VAL A 129 -0.91 0.75 -1.96
CA VAL A 129 0.52 0.86 -1.65
C VAL A 129 0.86 2.33 -1.46
N LYS A 130 1.56 2.66 -0.37
CA LYS A 130 2.16 3.98 -0.21
C LYS A 130 3.55 3.95 -0.86
N VAL A 131 3.84 4.94 -1.71
CA VAL A 131 5.09 5.04 -2.47
C VAL A 131 5.69 6.42 -2.31
N LEU A 132 7.02 6.50 -2.31
CA LEU A 132 7.77 7.76 -2.39
C LEU A 132 8.04 8.12 -3.85
N GLU A 133 7.56 9.29 -4.29
CA GLU A 133 7.70 9.73 -5.69
C GLU A 133 7.97 11.23 -5.76
N THR A 134 8.66 11.66 -6.82
CA THR A 134 8.93 13.07 -7.10
C THR A 134 7.85 13.71 -7.98
N ASP A 135 7.16 12.92 -8.80
CA ASP A 135 6.00 13.35 -9.57
C ASP A 135 4.72 12.64 -9.08
N PRO A 136 3.88 13.30 -8.26
CA PRO A 136 2.66 12.70 -7.75
C PRO A 136 1.59 12.48 -8.84
N GLN A 137 1.72 13.15 -9.99
CA GLN A 137 0.75 13.06 -11.09
C GLN A 137 1.03 11.91 -12.06
N SER A 138 2.20 11.26 -11.97
CA SER A 138 2.53 10.10 -12.81
C SER A 138 1.41 9.06 -12.83
N SER A 139 1.12 8.53 -14.02
CA SER A 139 0.10 7.50 -14.21
C SER A 139 0.50 6.18 -13.57
N GLU A 140 1.79 5.87 -13.57
CA GLU A 140 2.36 4.64 -13.06
C GLU A 140 3.76 4.85 -12.51
N THR A 141 4.18 3.94 -11.63
CA THR A 141 5.51 3.91 -11.03
C THR A 141 6.02 2.49 -11.02
N THR A 142 7.18 2.29 -11.64
CA THR A 142 7.90 1.02 -11.53
C THR A 142 8.86 1.11 -10.36
N VAL A 143 8.58 0.34 -9.31
CA VAL A 143 9.40 0.35 -8.10
C VAL A 143 10.66 -0.47 -8.29
N LYS A 144 11.81 0.14 -7.95
CA LYS A 144 13.13 -0.51 -8.09
C LYS A 144 13.59 -1.15 -6.79
N ARG A 145 13.13 -0.63 -5.64
CA ARG A 145 13.53 -1.10 -4.31
C ARG A 145 12.29 -1.33 -3.46
N SER A 146 12.33 -2.39 -2.64
CA SER A 146 11.28 -2.70 -1.66
C SER A 146 11.16 -1.65 -0.55
N SER A 147 12.17 -0.80 -0.37
CA SER A 147 12.17 0.29 0.60
C SER A 147 11.46 1.56 0.10
N ASP A 148 11.17 1.66 -1.21
CA ASP A 148 10.52 2.85 -1.78
C ASP A 148 8.99 2.83 -1.56
N TYR A 149 8.47 1.73 -1.02
CA TYR A 149 7.03 1.55 -0.80
C TYR A 149 6.72 0.63 0.38
N TYR A 150 5.48 0.69 0.87
CA TYR A 150 4.91 -0.35 1.73
C TYR A 150 3.43 -0.56 1.43
N VAL A 151 2.95 -1.78 1.67
CA VAL A 151 1.53 -2.11 1.58
C VAL A 151 0.78 -1.47 2.74
N GLU A 152 -0.17 -0.60 2.43
CA GLU A 152 -0.98 0.10 3.42
C GLU A 152 -2.29 -0.66 3.67
N TYR A 153 -2.96 -1.11 2.61
CA TYR A 153 -4.23 -1.83 2.70
C TYR A 153 -4.39 -2.94 1.67
N ILE A 154 -5.23 -3.91 1.99
CA ILE A 154 -5.77 -4.92 1.08
C ILE A 154 -7.28 -4.76 1.03
N VAL A 155 -7.82 -4.57 -0.17
CA VAL A 155 -9.25 -4.34 -0.41
C VAL A 155 -9.82 -5.55 -1.15
N HIS A 156 -10.71 -6.25 -0.45
CA HIS A 156 -11.51 -7.35 -0.97
C HIS A 156 -12.83 -6.79 -1.49
N ILE A 157 -13.14 -7.13 -2.74
CA ILE A 157 -14.33 -6.68 -3.49
C ILE A 157 -15.14 -7.90 -3.89
#